data_AF-A0A8J3Q517-F1
#
_entry.id   AF-A0A8J3Q517-F1
#
_cell.length_a   1.000
_cell.length_b   1.000
_cell.length_c   1.000
_cell.angle_alpha   90.00
_cell.angle_beta   90.00
_cell.angle_gamma   90.00
#
_symmetry.space_group_name_H-M   'P 1'
#
loop_
_entity.id
_entity.type
_entity.pdbx_description
1 polymer ?
#
loop_
_entity_poly.entity_id
_entity_poly.type
_entity_poly.pdbx_seq_one_letter_code
_entity_poly.pdbx_strand_id
1 'polypeptide(L)'
;MWLVRGNEEESTMPALIDLDTQTTFVTDPVSPCANADFTVSWREKNVGDEASTAYEDIFDMNDQGTGASQKLPCEALQPGDAAMRSLTFNLQAGNYDMNLVINGRGPVFLGNVRIGECV
;
A
#
# COMPACT_ATOMS: atom_id res chain seq x y z
N MET A 1 10.45 15.01 -53.22
CA MET A 1 10.80 14.05 -52.15
C MET A 1 10.62 14.80 -50.84
N TRP A 2 9.48 14.64 -50.19
CA TRP A 2 9.17 15.32 -48.93
C TRP A 2 9.36 14.32 -47.79
N LEU A 3 10.33 14.59 -46.91
CA LEU A 3 10.54 13.83 -45.69
C LEU A 3 9.44 14.24 -44.70
N VAL A 4 8.50 13.35 -44.42
CA VAL A 4 7.60 13.48 -43.27
C VAL A 4 8.46 13.19 -42.03
N ARG A 5 8.75 14.22 -41.24
CA ARG A 5 9.31 14.05 -39.90
C ARG A 5 8.21 13.43 -39.05
N GLY A 6 8.41 12.20 -38.60
CA GLY A 6 7.57 11.63 -37.53
C GLY A 6 7.75 12.49 -36.29
N ASN A 7 6.66 13.07 -35.79
CA ASN A 7 6.60 13.47 -34.40
C ASN A 7 6.56 12.17 -33.60
N GLU A 8 7.65 11.87 -32.90
CA GLU A 8 7.56 10.98 -31.73
C GLU A 8 6.77 11.77 -30.68
N GLU A 9 5.45 11.60 -30.67
CA GLU A 9 4.66 11.96 -29.49
C GLU A 9 5.20 11.11 -28.35
N GLU A 10 5.94 11.75 -27.44
CA GLU A 10 6.40 11.18 -26.20
C GLU A 10 5.17 10.70 -25.42
N SER A 11 4.88 9.40 -25.51
CA SER A 11 3.72 8.79 -24.86
C SER A 11 3.98 8.76 -23.36
N THR A 12 3.48 9.76 -22.64
CA THR A 12 3.53 9.79 -21.17
C THR A 12 2.71 8.64 -20.59
N MET A 13 3.25 7.92 -19.61
CA MET A 13 2.48 6.96 -18.84
C MET A 13 1.60 7.72 -17.83
N PRO A 14 0.28 7.45 -17.76
CA PRO A 14 -0.57 8.03 -16.73
C PRO A 14 -0.07 7.72 -15.32
N ALA A 15 -0.50 8.51 -14.34
CA ALA A 15 -0.18 8.28 -12.93
C ALA A 15 -0.47 6.84 -12.51
N LEU A 16 0.52 6.21 -11.89
CA LEU A 16 0.44 4.83 -11.44
C LEU A 16 1.05 4.72 -10.05
N ILE A 17 0.19 4.66 -9.03
CA ILE A 17 0.64 4.42 -7.66
C ILE A 17 0.81 2.91 -7.48
N ASP A 18 2.00 2.51 -7.07
CA ASP A 18 2.36 1.11 -6.81
C ASP A 18 3.19 1.01 -5.53
N LEU A 19 3.34 -0.20 -4.99
CA LEU A 19 4.27 -0.47 -3.90
C LEU A 19 5.69 -0.15 -4.35
N ASP A 20 6.42 0.60 -3.52
CA ASP A 20 7.81 0.88 -3.82
C ASP A 20 8.60 -0.44 -3.76
N THR A 21 9.40 -0.72 -4.79
CA THR A 21 10.24 -1.91 -4.92
C THR A 21 11.23 -2.11 -3.78
N GLN A 22 11.53 -1.06 -3.00
CA GLN A 22 12.39 -1.12 -1.82
C GLN A 22 11.61 -1.28 -0.50
N THR A 23 10.29 -1.43 -0.55
CA THR A 23 9.45 -1.50 0.64
C THR A 23 9.66 -2.81 1.39
N THR A 24 10.14 -2.69 2.62
CA THR A 24 9.96 -3.73 3.64
C THR A 24 8.73 -3.37 4.46
N PHE A 25 7.71 -4.23 4.43
CA PHE A 25 6.58 -4.13 5.34
C PHE A 25 7.07 -4.35 6.78
N VAL A 26 6.57 -3.54 7.71
CA VAL A 26 6.89 -3.67 9.13
C VAL A 26 5.63 -3.55 9.97
N THR A 27 5.51 -4.43 10.95
CA THR A 27 4.69 -4.18 12.15
C THR A 27 5.57 -3.60 13.23
N ASP A 28 5.04 -2.62 13.96
CA ASP A 28 5.65 -2.10 15.18
C ASP A 28 4.64 -2.22 16.34
N PRO A 29 4.90 -3.06 17.35
CA PRO A 29 6.07 -3.93 17.50
C PRO A 29 6.07 -5.12 16.51
N VAL A 30 7.27 -5.62 16.21
CA VAL A 30 7.44 -6.89 15.47
C VAL A 30 6.98 -8.02 16.40
N SER A 31 5.89 -8.71 16.04
CA SER A 31 5.13 -9.66 16.90
C SER A 31 4.24 -8.96 17.93
N PRO A 32 3.13 -8.34 17.50
CA PRO A 32 2.24 -7.61 18.40
C PRO A 32 1.44 -8.54 19.31
N CYS A 33 1.05 -7.96 20.45
CA CYS A 33 0.25 -8.62 21.47
C CYS A 33 -1.23 -8.51 21.17
N ALA A 34 -1.98 -9.56 21.50
CA ALA A 34 -3.43 -9.56 21.41
C ALA A 34 -4.03 -8.39 22.18
N ASN A 35 -4.99 -7.70 21.56
CA ASN A 35 -5.69 -6.53 22.06
C ASN A 35 -4.78 -5.33 22.41
N ALA A 36 -3.52 -5.34 21.94
CA ALA A 36 -2.64 -4.18 21.98
C ALA A 36 -2.59 -3.50 20.61
N ASP A 37 -2.36 -2.20 20.62
CA ASP A 37 -2.18 -1.44 19.39
C ASP A 37 -0.86 -1.83 18.73
N PHE A 38 -0.91 -2.00 17.42
CA PHE A 38 0.27 -2.13 16.58
C PHE A 38 0.09 -1.38 15.28
N THR A 39 1.18 -0.83 14.76
CA THR A 39 1.17 -0.06 13.52
C THR A 39 1.70 -0.91 12.39
N VAL A 40 1.01 -0.88 11.25
CA VAL A 40 1.49 -1.40 9.98
C VAL A 40 1.92 -0.23 9.12
N SER A 41 3.10 -0.32 8.52
CA SER A 41 3.60 0.70 7.59
C SER A 41 4.05 0.10 6.26
N TRP A 42 3.81 0.84 5.18
CA TRP A 42 4.25 0.50 3.82
C TRP A 42 4.65 1.77 3.06
N ARG A 43 5.35 1.60 1.93
CA ARG A 43 5.77 2.70 1.07
C ARG A 43 5.20 2.52 -0.32
N GLU A 44 4.68 3.61 -0.86
CA GLU A 44 4.11 3.67 -2.20
C GLU A 44 4.88 4.68 -3.03
N LYS A 45 4.86 4.50 -4.34
CA LYS A 45 5.49 5.38 -5.30
C LYS A 45 4.60 5.60 -6.51
N ASN A 46 4.56 6.83 -7.02
CA ASN A 46 4.04 7.08 -8.35
C ASN A 46 5.10 6.71 -9.40
N VAL A 47 4.89 5.62 -10.12
CA VAL A 47 5.79 5.11 -11.17
C VAL A 47 5.35 5.53 -12.58
N GLY A 48 4.28 6.32 -12.70
CA GLY A 48 3.87 6.97 -13.95
C GLY A 48 4.63 8.28 -14.18
N ASP A 49 4.36 8.90 -15.34
CA ASP A 49 4.97 10.17 -15.78
C ASP A 49 4.07 11.39 -15.50
N GLU A 50 2.86 11.17 -14.98
CA GLU A 50 1.90 12.21 -14.60
C GLU A 50 1.62 12.22 -13.08
N ALA A 51 1.28 13.40 -12.54
CA ALA A 51 0.87 13.53 -11.15
C ALA A 51 -0.47 12.80 -10.91
N SER A 52 -0.59 12.12 -9.77
CA SER A 52 -1.87 11.53 -9.38
C SER A 52 -2.83 12.61 -8.85
N THR A 53 -4.13 12.29 -8.79
CA THR A 53 -5.06 12.99 -7.90
C THR A 53 -4.94 12.43 -6.48
N ALA A 54 -5.64 13.01 -5.51
CA ALA A 54 -5.90 12.35 -4.24
C ALA A 54 -6.60 11.00 -4.49
N TYR A 55 -6.30 10.03 -3.64
CA TYR A 55 -6.75 8.64 -3.78
C TYR A 55 -7.03 8.00 -2.41
N GLU A 56 -7.49 6.76 -2.40
CA GLU A 56 -7.75 5.99 -1.19
C GLU A 56 -7.15 4.59 -1.31
N ASP A 57 -6.53 4.13 -0.24
CA ASP A 57 -6.07 2.76 -0.09
C ASP A 57 -6.97 2.00 0.89
N ILE A 58 -7.03 0.68 0.72
CA ILE A 58 -7.74 -0.22 1.62
C ILE A 58 -6.76 -1.26 2.15
N PHE A 59 -6.63 -1.34 3.47
CA PHE A 59 -5.80 -2.31 4.14
C PHE A 59 -6.69 -3.32 4.89
N ASP A 60 -6.57 -4.58 4.51
CA ASP A 60 -7.36 -5.68 5.04
C ASP A 60 -6.47 -6.67 5.83
N MET A 61 -6.86 -6.92 7.07
CA MET A 61 -6.33 -7.96 7.95
C MET A 61 -7.36 -9.09 8.05
N ASN A 62 -7.05 -10.28 7.54
CA ASN A 62 -8.00 -11.40 7.49
C ASN A 62 -7.42 -12.69 8.10
N ASP A 63 -8.12 -13.31 9.07
CA ASP A 63 -7.76 -14.59 9.71
C ASP A 63 -8.85 -15.66 9.47
N GLN A 64 -9.30 -15.82 8.23
CA GLN A 64 -10.23 -16.88 7.78
C GLN A 64 -11.54 -17.01 8.59
N GLY A 65 -11.94 -15.97 9.33
CA GLY A 65 -13.11 -15.98 10.21
C GLY A 65 -13.32 -14.69 11.02
N THR A 66 -12.24 -13.95 11.31
CA THR A 66 -12.27 -12.59 11.87
C THR A 66 -11.31 -11.68 11.12
N GLY A 67 -11.41 -10.36 11.31
CA GLY A 67 -10.52 -9.42 10.64
C GLY A 67 -10.86 -7.96 10.89
N ALA A 68 -10.04 -7.07 10.34
CA ALA A 68 -10.31 -5.65 10.28
C ALA A 68 -9.93 -5.10 8.91
N SER A 69 -10.74 -4.18 8.42
CA SER A 69 -10.49 -3.42 7.20
C SER A 69 -10.43 -1.95 7.57
N GLN A 70 -9.45 -1.23 7.05
CA GLN A 70 -9.33 0.20 7.22
C GLN A 70 -9.03 0.88 5.88
N LYS A 71 -9.63 2.05 5.69
CA LYS A 71 -9.40 2.93 4.54
C LYS A 71 -8.40 4.03 4.94
N LEU A 72 -7.50 4.37 4.02
CA LEU A 72 -6.56 5.47 4.19
C LEU A 72 -6.73 6.49 3.05
N PRO A 73 -7.22 7.70 3.31
CA PRO A 73 -7.17 8.77 2.32
C PRO A 73 -5.72 9.24 2.13
N CYS A 74 -5.31 9.37 0.87
CA CYS A 74 -3.96 9.68 0.46
C CYS A 74 -3.93 10.92 -0.43
N GLU A 75 -3.00 11.82 -0.12
CA GLU A 75 -2.71 12.99 -0.96
C GLU A 75 -2.07 12.59 -2.29
N ALA A 76 -2.22 13.47 -3.29
CA ALA A 76 -1.61 13.33 -4.61
C ALA A 76 -0.08 13.15 -4.55
N LEU A 77 0.47 12.34 -5.45
CA LEU A 77 1.90 12.11 -5.62
C LEU A 77 2.37 12.57 -7.00
N GLN A 78 3.49 13.32 -7.05
CA GLN A 78 4.15 13.65 -8.31
C GLN A 78 4.85 12.43 -8.91
N PRO A 79 5.14 12.42 -10.22
CA PRO A 79 5.95 11.38 -10.84
C PRO A 79 7.26 11.14 -10.08
N GLY A 80 7.52 9.89 -9.72
CA GLY A 80 8.72 9.49 -8.99
C GLY A 80 8.70 9.76 -7.48
N ASP A 81 7.72 10.49 -6.95
CA ASP A 81 7.57 10.68 -5.51
C ASP A 81 7.15 9.37 -4.84
N ALA A 82 7.65 9.18 -3.62
CA ALA A 82 7.26 8.07 -2.77
C ALA A 82 6.83 8.56 -1.39
N ALA A 83 5.80 7.93 -0.82
CA ALA A 83 5.24 8.28 0.47
C ALA A 83 5.17 7.05 1.39
N MET A 84 5.49 7.27 2.67
CA MET A 84 5.21 6.30 3.72
C MET A 84 3.75 6.41 4.15
N ARG A 85 3.09 5.27 4.27
CA ARG A 85 1.72 5.10 4.74
C ARG A 85 1.72 4.24 5.98
N SER A 86 0.74 4.45 6.86
CA SER A 86 0.62 3.68 8.09
C SER A 86 -0.80 3.65 8.61
N LEU A 87 -1.18 2.53 9.22
CA LEU A 87 -2.45 2.36 9.93
C LEU A 87 -2.20 1.64 11.26
N THR A 88 -3.03 1.93 12.25
CA THR A 88 -2.96 1.29 13.57
C THR A 88 -4.14 0.34 13.75
N PHE A 89 -3.83 -0.87 14.18
CA PHE A 89 -4.78 -1.94 14.42
C PHE A 89 -4.71 -2.39 15.87
N ASN A 90 -5.82 -2.91 16.37
CA ASN A 90 -5.95 -3.57 17.64
C ASN A 90 -6.79 -4.83 17.39
N LEU A 91 -6.16 -6.00 17.46
CA LEU A 91 -6.76 -7.27 17.05
C LEU A 91 -6.51 -8.34 18.11
N GLN A 92 -7.39 -9.34 18.16
CA GLN A 92 -7.23 -10.50 19.03
C GLN A 92 -6.05 -11.37 18.56
N ALA A 93 -5.68 -12.36 19.38
CA ALA A 93 -4.69 -13.35 18.97
C ALA A 93 -5.18 -14.10 17.72
N GLY A 94 -4.29 -14.30 16.76
CA GLY A 94 -4.64 -14.85 15.45
C GLY A 94 -3.49 -14.81 14.46
N ASN A 95 -3.74 -15.32 13.26
CA ASN A 95 -2.79 -15.23 12.14
C ASN A 95 -3.46 -14.52 10.96
N TYR A 96 -3.16 -13.25 10.79
CA TYR A 96 -3.84 -12.40 9.83
C TYR A 96 -3.02 -12.27 8.55
N ASP A 97 -3.66 -12.60 7.42
CA ASP A 97 -3.17 -12.25 6.09
C ASP A 97 -3.35 -10.74 5.88
N MET A 98 -2.28 -10.08 5.45
CA MET A 98 -2.26 -8.65 5.18
C MET A 98 -2.41 -8.42 3.68
N ASN A 99 -3.50 -7.77 3.30
CA ASN A 99 -3.81 -7.46 1.91
C ASN A 99 -3.99 -5.95 1.76
N LEU A 100 -3.37 -5.38 0.73
CA LEU A 100 -3.42 -3.96 0.44
C LEU A 100 -3.99 -3.73 -0.96
N VAL A 101 -4.99 -2.86 -1.07
CA VAL A 101 -5.50 -2.33 -2.34
C VAL A 101 -5.07 -0.87 -2.43
N ILE A 102 -4.23 -0.54 -3.41
CA ILE A 102 -3.65 0.79 -3.63
C ILE A 102 -4.43 1.50 -4.72
N ASN A 103 -5.10 2.60 -4.40
CA ASN A 103 -5.92 3.34 -5.37
C ASN A 103 -6.82 2.43 -6.24
N GLY A 104 -7.50 1.47 -5.61
CA GLY A 104 -8.36 0.48 -6.29
C GLY A 104 -7.65 -0.65 -7.04
N ARG A 105 -6.32 -0.72 -6.98
CA ARG A 105 -5.50 -1.80 -7.58
C ARG A 105 -5.03 -2.79 -6.52
N GLY A 106 -5.10 -4.08 -6.83
CA GLY A 106 -4.73 -5.16 -5.91
C GLY A 106 -5.81 -6.25 -5.86
N PRO A 107 -5.89 -7.03 -4.78
CA PRO A 107 -5.07 -6.92 -3.56
C PRO A 107 -3.61 -7.36 -3.77
N VAL A 108 -2.69 -6.67 -3.10
CA VAL A 108 -1.29 -7.09 -2.94
C VAL A 108 -1.14 -7.76 -1.59
N PHE A 109 -0.67 -9.01 -1.60
CA PHE A 109 -0.38 -9.76 -0.37
C PHE A 109 0.97 -9.33 0.20
N LEU A 110 0.97 -8.81 1.43
CA LEU A 110 2.17 -8.32 2.11
C LEU A 110 2.78 -9.35 3.07
N GLY A 111 2.24 -10.57 3.09
CA GLY A 111 2.58 -11.61 4.05
C GLY A 111 1.54 -11.73 5.16
N ASN A 112 1.92 -12.41 6.23
CA ASN A 112 1.07 -12.62 7.40
C ASN A 112 1.69 -11.98 8.65
N VAL A 113 0.84 -11.52 9.56
CA VAL A 113 1.22 -11.15 10.93
C VAL A 113 0.63 -12.15 11.90
N ARG A 114 1.47 -12.70 12.77
CA ARG A 114 1.03 -13.54 13.88
C ARG A 114 0.91 -12.68 15.13
N ILE A 115 -0.30 -12.58 15.65
CA ILE A 115 -0.62 -11.86 16.89
C ILE A 115 -0.73 -12.90 18.00
N GLY A 116 0.09 -12.76 19.03
CA GLY A 116 0.16 -13.70 20.14
C GLY A 116 -0.47 -13.14 21.42
N GLU A 117 -0.88 -14.01 22.32
CA GLU A 117 -1.14 -13.62 23.70
C GLU A 117 0.18 -13.19 24.34
N CYS A 118 0.21 -12.00 24.95
CA CYS A 118 1.36 -11.53 25.73
C CYS A 118 0.99 -11.55 27.20
N VAL A 119 1.89 -12.12 28.01
CA VAL A 119 1.72 -12.32 29.46
C VAL A 119 2.17 -11.13 30.27
#